data_AF-A0A0Q5J9P5-F1
#
_entry.id   AF-A0A0Q5J9P5-F1
#
_cell.length_a   1.000
_cell.length_b   1.000
_cell.length_c   1.000
_cell.angle_alpha   90.00
_cell.angle_beta   90.00
_cell.angle_gamma   90.00
#
_symmetry.space_group_name_H-M   'P 1'
#
loop_
_entity.id
_entity.type
_entity.pdbx_description
1 polymer ?
#
loop_
_entity_poly.entity_id
_entity_poly.type
_entity_poly.pdbx_seq_one_letter_code
_entity_poly.pdbx_strand_id
1 'polypeptide(L)'
;MADDRRTIRCTACNHQWTRGESKTSAPLPSSSADLQARFPDRAAVDPARWEKVAALATASPPTEPGFDWTHYQQVFARDEVADCDPRDLLSFVNETPGATNATTASFNRAWKTMGEREASARTRNTIRYLLYGPTTVPLPDRLTRLILGQGGLGMTGFKEPTLTRVLVATAPESYLPIFTYGGARGGKKEIAQRVYGLTLPEVAKEQFTIGRLILWSNDLLVDLVEDEFDDLTQAAAFLTTVKVPA
;
A
#
# COMPACT_ATOMS: atom_id res chain seq x y z
N MET A 1 -16.51 11.02 -24.62
CA MET A 1 -17.31 9.89 -24.09
C MET A 1 -18.75 10.13 -24.50
N ALA A 2 -19.42 9.14 -25.09
CA ALA A 2 -20.74 9.33 -25.68
C ALA A 2 -21.81 9.45 -24.58
N ASP A 3 -22.69 10.44 -24.72
CA ASP A 3 -23.87 10.63 -23.87
C ASP A 3 -24.87 9.51 -24.21
N ASP A 4 -25.12 8.60 -23.25
CA ASP A 4 -26.03 7.46 -23.42
C ASP A 4 -27.52 7.88 -23.39
N ARG A 5 -27.79 9.19 -23.22
CA ARG A 5 -29.13 9.75 -23.28
C ARG A 5 -29.70 9.65 -24.69
N ARG A 6 -30.83 8.97 -24.83
CA ARG A 6 -31.54 8.82 -26.10
C ARG A 6 -32.66 9.84 -26.20
N THR A 7 -32.61 10.70 -27.21
CA THR A 7 -33.73 11.56 -27.56
C THR A 7 -34.77 10.74 -28.30
N ILE A 8 -35.96 10.63 -27.70
CA ILE A 8 -37.10 9.92 -28.29
C ILE A 8 -38.11 10.98 -28.73
N ARG A 9 -38.63 10.80 -29.95
CA ARG A 9 -39.62 11.70 -30.55
C ARG A 9 -40.94 10.94 -30.73
N CYS A 10 -42.03 11.49 -30.23
CA CYS A 10 -43.37 10.99 -30.52
C CYS A 10 -43.73 11.30 -31.97
N THR A 11 -44.10 10.28 -32.74
CA THR A 11 -44.49 10.43 -34.15
C THR A 11 -45.89 11.03 -34.34
N ALA A 12 -46.74 11.03 -33.31
CA ALA A 12 -48.12 11.53 -33.38
C ALA A 12 -48.23 13.03 -33.06
N CYS A 13 -47.46 13.54 -32.10
CA CYS A 13 -47.54 14.94 -31.65
C CYS A 13 -46.21 15.71 -31.78
N ASN A 14 -45.18 15.06 -32.33
CA ASN A 14 -43.84 15.61 -32.53
C ASN A 14 -43.08 16.03 -31.26
N HIS A 15 -43.64 15.77 -30.08
CA HIS A 15 -43.00 16.08 -28.82
C HIS A 15 -41.75 15.20 -28.61
N GLN A 16 -40.67 15.81 -28.10
CA GLN A 16 -39.40 15.14 -27.85
C GLN A 16 -39.12 15.09 -26.36
N TRP A 17 -38.67 13.95 -25.86
CA TRP A 17 -38.12 13.81 -24.52
C TRP A 17 -36.83 13.01 -24.53
N THR A 18 -35.96 13.33 -23.58
CA THR A 18 -34.67 12.65 -23.42
C THR A 18 -34.81 11.56 -22.36
N ARG A 19 -34.53 10.31 -22.74
CA ARG A 19 -34.57 9.16 -21.83
C ARG A 19 -33.15 8.78 -21.41
N GLY A 20 -32.94 8.65 -20.10
CA GLY A 20 -31.67 8.24 -19.49
C GLY A 20 -31.21 9.24 -18.45
N GLU A 21 -30.46 8.78 -17.45
CA GLU A 21 -29.79 9.65 -16.48
C GLU A 21 -28.50 10.19 -17.09
N SER A 22 -28.23 11.48 -16.91
CA SER A 22 -26.90 12.00 -17.16
C SER A 22 -25.95 11.36 -16.14
N LYS A 23 -25.04 10.50 -16.60
CA LYS A 23 -23.88 10.14 -15.79
C LYS A 23 -23.02 11.40 -15.66
N THR A 24 -23.30 12.20 -14.64
CA THR A 24 -22.43 13.31 -14.27
C THR A 24 -21.12 12.67 -13.82
N SER A 25 -20.14 12.57 -14.71
CA SER A 25 -18.81 12.16 -14.30
C SER A 25 -18.30 13.25 -13.38
N ALA A 26 -17.99 12.91 -12.13
CA ALA A 26 -17.25 13.81 -11.27
C ALA A 26 -15.99 14.29 -12.05
N PRO A 27 -15.67 15.59 -12.00
CA PRO A 27 -14.49 16.10 -12.69
C PRO A 27 -13.26 15.30 -12.27
N LEU A 28 -12.41 15.00 -13.25
CA LEU A 28 -11.12 14.38 -12.94
C LEU A 28 -10.34 15.32 -12.02
N PRO A 29 -9.71 14.79 -10.96
CA PRO A 29 -8.95 15.61 -10.05
C PRO A 29 -7.79 16.29 -10.79
N SER A 30 -7.58 17.57 -10.49
CA SER A 30 -6.57 18.41 -11.15
C SER A 30 -5.16 18.19 -10.61
N SER A 31 -5.01 17.60 -9.43
CA SER A 31 -3.72 17.36 -8.78
C SER A 31 -3.74 16.15 -7.85
N SER A 32 -2.55 15.71 -7.42
CA SER A 32 -2.42 14.69 -6.38
C SER A 32 -2.96 15.15 -5.02
N ALA A 33 -2.94 16.45 -4.74
CA ALA A 33 -3.49 17.01 -3.50
C ALA A 33 -5.02 16.92 -3.49
N ASP A 34 -5.67 17.21 -4.63
CA ASP A 34 -7.12 17.07 -4.76
C ASP A 34 -7.59 15.61 -4.60
N LEU A 35 -6.75 14.67 -5.05
CA LEU A 35 -6.98 13.24 -4.82
C LEU A 35 -6.84 12.86 -3.35
N GLN A 36 -5.82 13.38 -2.67
CA GLN A 36 -5.58 13.09 -1.26
C GLN A 36 -6.70 13.66 -0.38
N ALA A 37 -7.21 14.85 -0.69
CA ALA A 37 -8.35 15.45 0.03
C ALA A 37 -9.65 14.64 -0.06
N ARG A 38 -9.76 13.74 -1.04
CA ARG A 38 -10.89 12.81 -1.19
C ARG A 38 -10.65 11.48 -0.47
N PHE A 39 -9.46 11.26 0.08
CA PHE A 39 -9.12 10.07 0.85
C PHE A 39 -9.69 10.22 2.28
N PRO A 40 -10.25 9.15 2.89
CA PRO A 40 -10.74 9.22 4.26
C PRO A 40 -9.64 9.59 5.25
N ASP A 41 -10.01 10.36 6.27
CA ASP A 41 -9.15 10.71 7.40
C ASP A 41 -9.70 10.12 8.72
N ARG A 42 -9.02 10.40 9.83
CA ARG A 42 -9.43 9.98 11.17
C ARG A 42 -10.80 10.50 11.59
N ALA A 43 -11.20 11.69 11.14
CA ALA A 43 -12.52 12.25 11.45
C ALA A 43 -13.68 11.49 10.77
N ALA A 44 -13.39 10.65 9.77
CA ALA A 44 -14.39 9.80 9.13
C ALA A 44 -14.76 8.55 9.96
N VAL A 45 -14.08 8.27 11.08
CA VAL A 45 -14.39 7.12 11.94
C VAL A 45 -15.57 7.45 12.87
N ASP A 46 -16.53 6.51 12.96
CA ASP A 46 -17.64 6.62 13.91
C ASP A 46 -17.10 6.65 15.37
N PRO A 47 -17.48 7.65 16.20
CA PRO A 47 -16.97 7.77 17.56
C PRO A 47 -17.22 6.54 18.45
N ALA A 48 -18.38 5.88 18.32
CA ALA A 48 -18.67 4.67 19.09
C ALA A 48 -17.78 3.50 18.64
N ARG A 49 -17.40 3.47 17.36
CA ARG A 49 -16.43 2.50 16.85
C ARG A 49 -15.02 2.80 17.35
N TRP A 50 -14.65 4.07 17.40
CA TRP A 50 -13.37 4.52 17.97
C TRP A 50 -13.19 4.03 19.41
N GLU A 51 -14.18 4.30 20.28
CA GLU A 51 -14.16 3.89 21.68
C GLU A 51 -14.04 2.37 21.84
N LYS A 52 -14.75 1.59 21.00
CA LYS A 52 -14.62 0.12 21.00
C LYS A 52 -13.21 -0.34 20.64
N VAL A 53 -12.58 0.26 19.62
CA VAL A 53 -11.23 -0.10 19.19
C VAL A 53 -10.21 0.23 20.28
N ALA A 54 -10.28 1.42 20.86
CA ALA A 54 -9.40 1.85 21.95
C ALA A 54 -9.52 0.92 23.18
N ALA A 55 -10.75 0.57 23.58
CA ALA A 55 -10.98 -0.37 24.68
C ALA A 55 -10.38 -1.76 24.40
N LEU A 56 -10.46 -2.25 23.16
CA LEU A 56 -9.85 -3.53 22.77
C LEU A 56 -8.32 -3.48 22.77
N ALA A 57 -7.73 -2.36 22.33
CA ALA A 57 -6.28 -2.17 22.36
C ALA A 57 -5.72 -2.25 23.80
N THR A 58 -6.42 -1.62 24.77
CA THR A 58 -6.04 -1.69 26.18
C THR A 58 -6.27 -3.08 26.80
N ALA A 59 -7.37 -3.75 26.44
CA ALA A 59 -7.75 -5.02 27.06
C ALA A 59 -6.90 -6.22 26.63
N SER A 60 -6.27 -6.15 25.45
CA SER A 60 -5.48 -7.26 24.90
C SER A 60 -4.31 -6.74 24.06
N PRO A 61 -3.33 -6.07 24.69
CA PRO A 61 -2.17 -5.58 23.98
C PRO A 61 -1.35 -6.75 23.42
N PRO A 62 -0.83 -6.64 22.19
CA PRO A 62 0.11 -7.62 21.65
C PRO A 62 1.36 -7.72 22.53
N THR A 63 1.80 -8.96 22.79
CA THR A 63 2.91 -9.24 23.72
C THR A 63 4.22 -9.61 23.02
N GLU A 64 4.17 -9.90 21.73
CA GLU A 64 5.37 -10.30 20.99
C GLU A 64 6.26 -9.08 20.72
N PRO A 65 7.58 -9.19 20.96
CA PRO A 65 8.50 -8.11 20.63
C PRO A 65 8.52 -7.87 19.12
N GLY A 66 8.69 -6.61 18.72
CA GLY A 66 8.82 -6.25 17.32
C GLY A 66 10.04 -6.89 16.64
N PHE A 67 10.03 -6.87 15.31
CA PHE A 67 11.18 -7.31 14.53
C PHE A 67 12.25 -6.22 14.48
N ASP A 68 13.51 -6.58 14.77
CA ASP A 68 14.62 -5.63 14.70
C ASP A 68 15.04 -5.36 13.25
N TRP A 69 14.74 -4.15 12.78
CA TRP A 69 15.08 -3.69 11.42
C TRP A 69 16.49 -3.09 11.29
N THR A 70 17.24 -2.96 12.39
CA THR A 70 18.53 -2.23 12.45
C THR A 70 19.51 -2.72 11.39
N HIS A 71 19.63 -4.04 11.21
CA HIS A 71 20.48 -4.63 10.16
C HIS A 71 20.08 -4.12 8.77
N TYR A 72 18.79 -4.17 8.44
CA TYR A 72 18.31 -3.78 7.12
C TYR A 72 18.31 -2.27 6.89
N GLN A 73 18.21 -1.45 7.95
CA GLN A 73 18.45 -0.01 7.85
C GLN A 73 19.88 0.27 7.37
N GLN A 74 20.88 -0.46 7.89
CA GLN A 74 22.27 -0.33 7.46
C GLN A 74 22.46 -0.86 6.04
N VAL A 75 21.98 -2.07 5.74
CA VAL A 75 22.06 -2.68 4.40
C VAL A 75 21.42 -1.79 3.32
N PHE A 76 20.32 -1.10 3.64
CA PHE A 76 19.60 -0.24 2.69
C PHE A 76 20.00 1.23 2.75
N ALA A 77 20.99 1.60 3.57
CA ALA A 77 21.55 2.94 3.59
C ALA A 77 22.08 3.33 2.19
N ARG A 78 22.06 4.63 1.90
CA ARG A 78 22.29 5.17 0.55
C ARG A 78 23.59 4.70 -0.08
N ASP A 79 24.65 4.67 0.71
CA ASP A 79 26.01 4.35 0.26
C ASP A 79 26.30 2.84 0.36
N GLU A 80 25.57 2.10 1.19
CA GLU A 80 25.79 0.68 1.45
C GLU A 80 25.04 -0.25 0.48
N VAL A 81 23.82 0.15 0.08
CA VAL A 81 22.92 -0.70 -0.72
C VAL A 81 23.48 -1.09 -2.09
N ALA A 82 24.47 -0.34 -2.61
CA ALA A 82 25.09 -0.64 -3.90
C ALA A 82 25.99 -1.89 -3.84
N ASP A 83 26.57 -2.17 -2.68
CA ASP A 83 27.62 -3.18 -2.50
C ASP A 83 27.29 -4.23 -1.42
N CYS A 84 26.11 -4.14 -0.79
CA CYS A 84 25.65 -5.08 0.23
C CYS A 84 25.72 -6.56 -0.19
N ASP A 85 25.87 -7.50 0.74
CA ASP A 85 25.99 -8.92 0.43
C ASP A 85 24.69 -9.44 -0.27
N PRO A 86 24.78 -10.17 -1.40
CA PRO A 86 23.62 -10.84 -1.99
C PRO A 86 22.80 -11.69 -1.01
N ARG A 87 23.42 -12.24 0.03
CA ARG A 87 22.76 -13.02 1.09
C ARG A 87 21.84 -12.16 1.94
N ASP A 88 22.20 -10.91 2.23
CA ASP A 88 21.31 -9.98 2.95
C ASP A 88 20.03 -9.74 2.16
N LEU A 89 20.14 -9.62 0.83
CA LEU A 89 18.98 -9.44 -0.05
C LEU A 89 18.08 -10.68 -0.07
N LEU A 90 18.67 -11.88 -0.04
CA LEU A 90 17.93 -13.14 0.02
C LEU A 90 17.26 -13.34 1.38
N SER A 91 17.98 -13.12 2.49
CA SER A 91 17.43 -13.21 3.84
C SER A 91 16.31 -12.19 4.02
N PHE A 92 16.50 -10.96 3.53
CA PHE A 92 15.47 -9.92 3.56
C PHE A 92 14.16 -10.41 2.93
N VAL A 93 14.21 -11.05 1.77
CA VAL A 93 12.99 -11.51 1.10
C VAL A 93 12.37 -12.72 1.79
N ASN A 94 13.18 -13.63 2.32
CA ASN A 94 12.74 -14.97 2.74
C ASN A 94 12.50 -15.12 4.24
N GLU A 95 13.11 -14.30 5.09
CA GLU A 95 13.22 -14.54 6.53
C GLU A 95 12.61 -13.41 7.37
N THR A 96 12.31 -12.26 6.77
CA THR A 96 11.68 -11.13 7.48
C THR A 96 10.17 -11.29 7.61
N PRO A 97 9.51 -10.55 8.55
CA PRO A 97 8.07 -10.62 8.75
C PRO A 97 7.27 -10.48 7.46
N GLY A 98 6.21 -11.28 7.33
CA GLY A 98 5.37 -11.33 6.12
C GLY A 98 6.03 -12.04 4.93
N ALA A 99 7.22 -12.62 5.08
CA ALA A 99 7.75 -13.57 4.11
C ALA A 99 6.88 -14.84 4.11
N THR A 100 6.20 -15.11 2.99
CA THR A 100 5.46 -16.36 2.79
C THR A 100 5.92 -17.06 1.52
N ASN A 101 5.79 -18.38 1.46
CA ASN A 101 6.17 -19.16 0.27
C ASN A 101 5.52 -18.63 -1.02
N ALA A 102 4.28 -18.15 -0.94
CA ALA A 102 3.58 -17.60 -2.10
C ALA A 102 4.16 -16.25 -2.56
N THR A 103 4.60 -15.40 -1.63
CA THR A 103 5.17 -14.08 -1.96
C THR A 103 6.62 -14.18 -2.44
N THR A 104 7.38 -15.19 -1.99
CA THR A 104 8.82 -15.29 -2.30
C THR A 104 9.15 -16.21 -3.48
N ALA A 105 8.27 -17.15 -3.83
CA ALA A 105 8.55 -18.15 -4.88
C ALA A 105 8.91 -17.55 -6.24
N SER A 106 8.24 -16.47 -6.67
CA SER A 106 8.56 -15.82 -7.95
C SER A 106 9.94 -15.18 -7.94
N PHE A 107 10.32 -14.55 -6.82
CA PHE A 107 11.62 -13.94 -6.64
C PHE A 107 12.72 -15.01 -6.63
N ASN A 108 12.55 -16.07 -5.84
CA ASN A 108 13.55 -17.14 -5.74
C ASN A 108 13.76 -17.87 -7.08
N ARG A 109 12.70 -18.09 -7.86
CA ARG A 109 12.84 -18.64 -9.22
C ARG A 109 13.62 -17.69 -10.12
N ALA A 110 13.26 -16.42 -10.15
CA ALA A 110 13.96 -15.42 -10.95
C ALA A 110 15.43 -15.29 -10.55
N TRP A 111 15.73 -15.29 -9.24
CA TRP A 111 17.07 -15.27 -8.70
C TRP A 111 17.92 -16.44 -9.21
N LYS A 112 17.38 -17.67 -9.11
CA LYS A 112 18.05 -18.88 -9.63
C LYS A 112 18.28 -18.82 -11.14
N THR A 113 17.32 -18.32 -11.91
CA THR A 113 17.43 -18.22 -13.37
C THR A 113 18.45 -17.17 -13.82
N MET A 114 18.50 -16.00 -13.17
CA MET A 114 19.43 -14.92 -13.52
C MET A 114 20.86 -15.17 -13.01
N GLY A 115 20.99 -15.94 -11.93
CA GLY A 115 22.23 -16.08 -11.18
C GLY A 115 22.46 -14.93 -10.21
N GLU A 116 23.23 -15.19 -9.15
CA GLU A 116 23.41 -14.30 -8.00
C GLU A 116 23.89 -12.89 -8.38
N ARG A 117 24.86 -12.79 -9.29
CA ARG A 117 25.44 -11.50 -9.70
C ARG A 117 24.40 -10.57 -10.33
N GLU A 118 23.61 -11.07 -11.28
CA GLU A 118 22.59 -10.29 -11.97
C GLU A 118 21.39 -10.01 -11.07
N ALA A 119 20.93 -11.03 -10.32
CA ALA A 119 19.78 -10.91 -9.45
C ALA A 119 20.03 -9.92 -8.30
N SER A 120 21.22 -9.97 -7.68
CA SER A 120 21.61 -9.00 -6.66
C SER A 120 21.71 -7.58 -7.22
N ALA A 121 22.37 -7.38 -8.36
CA ALA A 121 22.46 -6.08 -9.01
C ALA A 121 21.07 -5.49 -9.32
N ARG A 122 20.13 -6.28 -9.85
CA ARG A 122 18.75 -5.83 -10.09
C ARG A 122 17.99 -5.51 -8.81
N THR A 123 18.18 -6.32 -7.76
CA THR A 123 17.52 -6.09 -6.46
C THR A 123 18.04 -4.80 -5.82
N ARG A 124 19.36 -4.58 -5.80
CA ARG A 124 19.97 -3.33 -5.33
C ARG A 124 19.47 -2.13 -6.11
N ASN A 125 19.42 -2.21 -7.45
CA ASN A 125 18.89 -1.14 -8.29
C ASN A 125 17.40 -0.85 -8.03
N THR A 126 16.61 -1.89 -7.71
CA THR A 126 15.19 -1.76 -7.34
C THR A 126 15.04 -0.97 -6.05
N ILE A 127 15.79 -1.34 -5.01
CA ILE A 127 15.77 -0.70 -3.70
C ILE A 127 16.30 0.74 -3.82
N ARG A 128 17.41 0.95 -4.52
CA ARG A 128 17.97 2.27 -4.80
C ARG A 128 16.99 3.18 -5.52
N TYR A 129 16.29 2.68 -6.54
CA TYR A 129 15.28 3.47 -7.23
C TYR A 129 14.12 3.82 -6.29
N LEU A 130 13.63 2.87 -5.51
CA LEU A 130 12.54 3.10 -4.55
C LEU A 130 12.90 4.17 -3.52
N LEU A 131 14.08 4.07 -2.90
CA LEU A 131 14.49 4.95 -1.80
C LEU A 131 15.12 6.25 -2.30
N TYR A 132 16.06 6.15 -3.24
CA TYR A 132 16.97 7.23 -3.65
C TYR A 132 16.90 7.60 -5.14
N GLY A 133 15.88 7.15 -5.84
CA GLY A 133 15.58 7.55 -7.22
C GLY A 133 15.39 9.06 -7.41
N PRO A 134 15.15 9.51 -8.66
CA PRO A 134 15.11 10.93 -9.00
C PRO A 134 14.10 11.71 -8.15
N THR A 135 14.50 12.88 -7.64
CA THR A 135 13.64 13.76 -6.83
C THR A 135 12.44 14.30 -7.61
N THR A 136 12.52 14.31 -8.94
CA THR A 136 11.41 14.67 -9.84
C THR A 136 10.31 13.61 -9.90
N VAL A 137 10.55 12.39 -9.37
CA VAL A 137 9.57 11.30 -9.31
C VAL A 137 9.27 11.01 -7.84
N PRO A 138 8.10 11.41 -7.32
CA PRO A 138 7.73 11.18 -5.93
C PRO A 138 7.77 9.69 -5.55
N LEU A 139 8.02 9.40 -4.27
CA LEU A 139 8.02 8.03 -3.73
C LEU A 139 6.81 7.18 -4.15
N PRO A 140 5.55 7.65 -4.02
CA PRO A 140 4.39 6.83 -4.42
C PRO A 140 4.38 6.49 -5.93
N ASP A 141 4.93 7.36 -6.78
CA ASP A 141 5.02 7.10 -8.22
C ASP A 141 6.18 6.14 -8.53
N ARG A 142 7.31 6.23 -7.81
CA ARG A 142 8.41 5.25 -7.90
C ARG A 142 7.94 3.86 -7.49
N LEU A 143 7.22 3.77 -6.36
CA LEU A 143 6.62 2.54 -5.87
C LEU A 143 5.63 1.95 -6.88
N THR A 144 4.73 2.78 -7.43
CA THR A 144 3.77 2.35 -8.46
C THR A 144 4.48 1.77 -9.69
N ARG A 145 5.51 2.46 -10.21
CA ARG A 145 6.28 2.00 -11.37
C ARG A 145 6.93 0.63 -11.13
N LEU A 146 7.52 0.42 -9.96
CA LEU A 146 8.14 -0.86 -9.59
C LEU A 146 7.13 -1.99 -9.46
N ILE A 147 5.99 -1.75 -8.80
CA ILE A 147 4.91 -2.75 -8.65
C ILE A 147 4.41 -3.18 -10.03
N LEU A 148 4.12 -2.21 -10.90
CA LEU A 148 3.62 -2.45 -12.25
C LEU A 148 4.70 -2.92 -13.25
N GLY A 149 5.98 -2.91 -12.86
CA GLY A 149 7.10 -3.28 -13.75
C GLY A 149 7.27 -2.34 -14.94
N GLN A 150 6.91 -1.06 -14.78
CA GLN A 150 6.97 -0.08 -15.86
C GLN A 150 8.42 0.25 -16.22
N GLY A 151 8.69 0.36 -17.53
CA GLY A 151 10.03 0.71 -18.04
C GLY A 151 11.10 -0.38 -17.83
N GLY A 152 10.70 -1.62 -17.58
CA GLY A 152 11.64 -2.71 -17.29
C GLY A 152 12.35 -2.55 -15.94
N LEU A 153 11.88 -1.64 -15.09
CA LEU A 153 12.40 -1.42 -13.75
C LEU A 153 11.95 -2.54 -12.80
N GLY A 154 12.82 -2.91 -11.88
CA GLY A 154 12.51 -3.83 -10.80
C GLY A 154 13.10 -5.23 -10.96
N MET A 155 13.24 -5.93 -9.84
CA MET A 155 13.56 -7.35 -9.79
C MET A 155 12.27 -8.18 -9.91
N THR A 156 12.27 -9.19 -10.77
CA THR A 156 11.12 -10.10 -10.94
C THR A 156 10.78 -10.76 -9.61
N GLY A 157 9.49 -10.73 -9.23
CA GLY A 157 9.02 -11.24 -7.94
C GLY A 157 9.21 -10.29 -6.76
N PHE A 158 9.96 -9.19 -6.92
CA PHE A 158 10.10 -8.13 -5.92
C PHE A 158 8.94 -7.13 -6.05
N LYS A 159 7.76 -7.57 -5.63
CA LYS A 159 6.47 -6.87 -5.82
C LYS A 159 6.03 -6.11 -4.57
N GLU A 160 4.79 -5.61 -4.58
CA GLU A 160 4.20 -4.78 -3.53
C GLU A 160 4.52 -5.21 -2.10
N PRO A 161 4.35 -6.48 -1.67
CA PRO A 161 4.67 -6.87 -0.30
C PRO A 161 6.12 -6.62 0.07
N THR A 162 7.04 -6.96 -0.83
CA THR A 162 8.48 -6.81 -0.59
C THR A 162 8.91 -5.35 -0.67
N LEU A 163 8.35 -4.58 -1.61
CA LEU A 163 8.62 -3.15 -1.76
C LEU A 163 8.14 -2.35 -0.54
N THR A 164 6.94 -2.65 -0.04
CA THR A 164 6.41 -2.01 1.18
C THR A 164 7.23 -2.40 2.40
N ARG A 165 7.72 -3.65 2.45
CA ARG A 165 8.63 -4.09 3.51
C ARG A 165 9.96 -3.35 3.50
N VAL A 166 10.47 -2.95 2.34
CA VAL A 166 11.67 -2.09 2.28
C VAL A 166 11.39 -0.76 2.99
N LEU A 167 10.21 -0.16 2.81
CA LEU A 167 9.85 1.07 3.51
C LEU A 167 9.80 0.88 5.03
N VAL A 168 9.17 -0.20 5.50
CA VAL A 168 9.14 -0.60 6.91
C VAL A 168 10.55 -0.82 7.46
N ALA A 169 11.41 -1.52 6.70
CA ALA A 169 12.78 -1.76 7.12
C ALA A 169 13.59 -0.46 7.25
N THR A 170 13.37 0.52 6.37
CA THR A 170 14.14 1.78 6.39
C THR A 170 13.64 2.80 7.40
N ALA A 171 12.34 2.79 7.68
CA ALA A 171 11.67 3.75 8.55
C ALA A 171 10.58 3.03 9.38
N PRO A 172 10.97 2.11 10.28
CA PRO A 172 10.05 1.28 11.05
C PRO A 172 9.14 2.10 11.98
N GLU A 173 9.56 3.30 12.36
CA GLU A 173 8.79 4.27 13.14
C GLU A 173 7.71 4.99 12.31
N SER A 174 7.81 4.94 10.98
CA SER A 174 6.90 5.65 10.07
C SER A 174 5.94 4.72 9.32
N TYR A 175 6.24 3.42 9.26
CA TYR A 175 5.50 2.47 8.44
C TYR A 175 5.05 1.24 9.22
N LEU A 176 3.75 0.95 9.15
CA LEU A 176 3.17 -0.26 9.71
C LEU A 176 3.65 -1.50 8.94
N PRO A 177 4.07 -2.58 9.64
CA PRO A 177 4.36 -3.91 9.06
C PRO A 177 3.17 -4.65 8.40
N ILE A 178 2.36 -3.94 7.62
CA ILE A 178 1.23 -4.45 6.82
C ILE A 178 1.57 -4.23 5.35
N PHE A 179 2.00 -5.29 4.67
CA PHE A 179 2.77 -5.13 3.43
C PHE A 179 1.94 -4.98 2.15
N THR A 180 0.61 -5.12 2.21
CA THR A 180 -0.29 -4.98 1.07
C THR A 180 -1.33 -3.91 1.30
N TYR A 181 -1.69 -3.19 0.25
CA TYR A 181 -2.83 -2.29 0.23
C TYR A 181 -4.13 -3.07 0.37
N GLY A 182 -4.32 -4.12 -0.42
CA GLY A 182 -5.49 -5.00 -0.31
C GLY A 182 -5.37 -6.25 -1.18
N GLY A 183 -6.35 -7.14 -1.08
CA GLY A 183 -6.41 -8.36 -1.89
C GLY A 183 -7.03 -9.56 -1.17
N ALA A 184 -6.96 -10.74 -1.80
CA ALA A 184 -7.64 -11.95 -1.32
C ALA A 184 -7.22 -12.41 0.08
N ARG A 185 -6.04 -12.01 0.54
CA ARG A 185 -5.52 -12.32 1.89
C ARG A 185 -5.64 -11.14 2.86
N GLY A 186 -6.34 -10.09 2.45
CA GLY A 186 -6.43 -8.82 3.17
C GLY A 186 -5.27 -7.87 2.88
N GLY A 187 -5.27 -6.77 3.62
CA GLY A 187 -4.36 -5.64 3.49
C GLY A 187 -4.91 -4.44 4.25
N LYS A 188 -4.25 -3.29 4.09
CA LYS A 188 -4.62 -2.04 4.75
C LYS A 188 -6.09 -1.65 4.50
N LYS A 189 -6.60 -1.85 3.28
CA LYS A 189 -7.98 -1.58 2.88
C LYS A 189 -8.98 -2.45 3.65
N GLU A 190 -8.75 -3.75 3.72
CA GLU A 190 -9.64 -4.65 4.46
C GLU A 190 -9.54 -4.41 5.97
N ILE A 191 -8.37 -4.04 6.48
CA ILE A 191 -8.18 -3.65 7.90
C ILE A 191 -8.95 -2.37 8.21
N ALA A 192 -8.81 -1.32 7.41
CA ALA A 192 -9.52 -0.05 7.59
C ALA A 192 -11.04 -0.26 7.65
N GLN A 193 -11.59 -1.08 6.75
CA GLN A 193 -13.02 -1.40 6.74
C GLN A 193 -13.43 -2.26 7.94
N ARG A 194 -12.65 -3.29 8.29
CA ARG A 194 -12.99 -4.25 9.35
C ARG A 194 -12.82 -3.67 10.76
N VAL A 195 -11.80 -2.85 10.99
CA VAL A 195 -11.50 -2.30 12.31
C VAL A 195 -12.24 -0.98 12.51
N TYR A 196 -12.15 -0.07 11.54
CA TYR A 196 -12.65 1.31 11.69
C TYR A 196 -13.89 1.63 10.85
N GLY A 197 -14.32 0.72 9.98
CA GLY A 197 -15.50 0.94 9.13
C GLY A 197 -15.25 1.84 7.94
N LEU A 198 -13.98 2.20 7.70
CA LEU A 198 -13.59 3.10 6.63
C LEU A 198 -13.50 2.36 5.29
N THR A 199 -14.21 2.86 4.29
CA THR A 199 -14.10 2.37 2.91
C THR A 199 -13.00 3.12 2.18
N LEU A 200 -11.88 2.43 1.91
CA LEU A 200 -10.80 3.01 1.12
C LEU A 200 -11.03 2.83 -0.41
N PRO A 201 -10.50 3.73 -1.25
CA PRO A 201 -10.70 3.69 -2.70
C PRO A 201 -10.21 2.39 -3.38
N GLU A 202 -10.74 2.06 -4.56
CA GLU A 202 -10.16 1.00 -5.38
C GLU A 202 -8.89 1.48 -6.10
N VAL A 203 -8.02 0.54 -6.46
CA VAL A 203 -6.85 0.82 -7.31
C VAL A 203 -7.35 1.22 -8.70
N ALA A 204 -7.15 2.48 -9.08
CA ALA A 204 -7.58 3.03 -10.37
C ALA A 204 -6.40 3.69 -11.08
N LYS A 205 -6.16 3.34 -12.35
CA LYS A 205 -4.97 3.76 -13.09
C LYS A 205 -4.84 5.28 -13.25
N GLU A 206 -5.95 5.99 -13.31
CA GLU A 206 -6.00 7.42 -13.61
C GLU A 206 -6.16 8.32 -12.39
N GLN A 207 -6.63 7.78 -11.26
CA GLN A 207 -6.98 8.56 -10.07
C GLN A 207 -6.17 8.10 -8.86
N PHE A 208 -6.34 6.83 -8.45
CA PHE A 208 -5.68 6.28 -7.27
C PHE A 208 -4.64 5.24 -7.67
N THR A 209 -3.40 5.68 -7.87
CA THR A 209 -2.29 4.75 -8.12
C THR A 209 -2.00 3.91 -6.88
N ILE A 210 -1.62 2.65 -7.09
CA ILE A 210 -1.34 1.71 -6.00
C ILE A 210 -0.32 2.25 -5.00
N GLY A 211 0.74 2.94 -5.45
CA GLY A 211 1.73 3.51 -4.54
C GLY A 211 1.19 4.64 -3.67
N ARG A 212 0.30 5.50 -4.19
CA ARG A 212 -0.39 6.52 -3.36
C ARG A 212 -1.27 5.85 -2.32
N LEU A 213 -2.05 4.85 -2.74
CA LEU A 213 -2.92 4.10 -1.84
C LEU A 213 -2.14 3.40 -0.73
N ILE A 214 -0.99 2.78 -1.04
CA ILE A 214 -0.11 2.15 -0.04
C ILE A 214 0.37 3.17 1.02
N LEU A 215 0.83 4.35 0.59
CA LEU A 215 1.35 5.37 1.51
C LEU A 215 0.21 6.04 2.29
N TRP A 216 -0.83 6.52 1.63
CA TRP A 216 -1.92 7.21 2.31
C TRP A 216 -2.69 6.31 3.28
N SER A 217 -2.87 5.03 2.94
CA SER A 217 -3.46 4.08 3.89
C SER A 217 -2.50 3.70 5.02
N ASN A 218 -1.18 3.80 4.82
CA ASN A 218 -0.22 3.68 5.92
C ASN A 218 -0.39 4.86 6.88
N ASP A 219 -0.32 6.08 6.34
CA ASP A 219 -0.39 7.32 7.13
C ASP A 219 -1.71 7.39 7.90
N LEU A 220 -2.82 7.06 7.24
CA LEU A 220 -4.12 6.93 7.89
C LEU A 220 -4.07 5.89 9.03
N LEU A 221 -3.61 4.66 8.78
CA LEU A 221 -3.61 3.64 9.82
C LEU A 221 -2.66 3.97 10.98
N VAL A 222 -1.57 4.69 10.74
CA VAL A 222 -0.66 5.20 11.80
C VAL A 222 -1.39 6.25 12.64
N ASP A 223 -2.00 7.25 12.00
CA ASP A 223 -2.82 8.27 12.66
C ASP A 223 -3.99 7.67 13.46
N LEU A 224 -4.52 6.51 13.04
CA LEU A 224 -5.60 5.81 13.72
C LEU A 224 -5.17 4.98 14.95
N VAL A 225 -3.86 4.79 15.18
CA VAL A 225 -3.32 3.94 16.26
C VAL A 225 -2.25 4.61 17.12
N GLU A 226 -1.83 5.83 16.76
CA GLU A 226 -0.72 6.53 17.40
C GLU A 226 -0.95 6.83 18.89
N ASP A 227 -2.20 6.93 19.32
CA ASP A 227 -2.54 7.19 20.73
C ASP A 227 -2.55 5.90 21.58
N GLU A 228 -2.67 4.74 20.95
CA GLU A 228 -2.80 3.45 21.64
C GLU A 228 -1.50 2.63 21.65
N PHE A 229 -0.55 2.91 20.76
CA PHE A 229 0.67 2.10 20.60
C PHE A 229 1.92 2.95 20.33
N ASP A 230 2.95 2.74 21.15
CA ASP A 230 4.28 3.33 20.93
C ASP A 230 5.11 2.58 19.87
N ASP A 231 4.77 1.32 19.56
CA ASP A 231 5.44 0.46 18.59
C ASP A 231 4.48 0.07 17.44
N LEU A 232 4.80 0.51 16.23
CA LEU A 232 4.02 0.19 15.02
C LEU A 232 3.98 -1.32 14.71
N THR A 233 4.93 -2.12 15.21
CA THR A 233 4.87 -3.58 15.12
C THR A 233 3.75 -4.15 15.97
N GLN A 234 3.60 -3.64 17.20
CA GLN A 234 2.48 -4.00 18.07
C GLN A 234 1.17 -3.50 17.47
N ALA A 235 1.11 -2.26 17.00
CA ALA A 235 -0.08 -1.73 16.33
C ALA A 235 -0.51 -2.61 15.15
N ALA A 236 0.43 -3.03 14.29
CA ALA A 236 0.13 -3.93 13.18
C ALA A 236 -0.34 -5.32 13.63
N ALA A 237 0.25 -5.89 14.69
CA ALA A 237 -0.18 -7.16 15.27
C ALA A 237 -1.61 -7.07 15.81
N PHE A 238 -1.95 -5.98 16.50
CA PHE A 238 -3.31 -5.69 16.94
C PHE A 238 -4.27 -5.57 15.75
N LEU A 239 -3.98 -4.68 14.80
CA LEU A 239 -4.84 -4.40 13.64
C LEU A 239 -5.12 -5.64 12.78
N THR A 240 -4.17 -6.57 12.68
CA THR A 240 -4.33 -7.80 11.90
C THR A 240 -5.16 -8.87 12.63
N THR A 241 -5.17 -8.89 13.96
CA THR A 241 -5.82 -9.94 14.75
C THR A 241 -7.15 -9.52 15.37
N VAL A 242 -7.33 -8.24 15.68
CA VAL A 242 -8.48 -7.71 16.42
C VAL A 242 -9.80 -8.02 15.71
N LYS A 243 -10.83 -8.34 16.50
CA LYS A 243 -12.20 -8.52 16.03
C LYS A 243 -13.07 -7.47 16.71
N VAL A 244 -13.45 -6.46 15.95
CA VAL A 244 -14.34 -5.40 16.45
C VAL A 244 -15.79 -5.87 16.28
N PRO A 245 -16.58 -5.97 17.37
CA PRO A 245 -18.01 -6.27 17.26
C PRO A 245 -18.73 -5.19 16.48
N ALA A 246 -19.76 -5.58 15.71
CA ALA A 246 -20.66 -4.65 15.04
C ALA A 246 -21.25 -3.62 16.03
#